data_AF-A0A971YRL9-F1
#
_entry.id   AF-A0A971YRL9-F1
#
_cell.length_a   1.000
_cell.length_b   1.000
_cell.length_c   1.000
_cell.angle_alpha   90.00
_cell.angle_beta   90.00
_cell.angle_gamma   90.00
#
_symmetry.space_group_name_H-M   'P 1'
#
loop_
_entity.id
_entity.type
_entity.pdbx_description
1 polymer ?
#
loop_
_entity_poly.entity_id
_entity_poly.type
_entity_poly.pdbx_seq_one_letter_code
_entity_poly.pdbx_strand_id
1 'polypeptide(L)'
;MKIRDLILKRITTLVLPFIQVYGFYVIFHGQISPGGSFAGGIIVALGFIAYATAFGTEEGRAVLPEKVTISAESYGTLWYALLGMVGIVKGVPFLANKLAGIDLGVPGTISSGGLIALLGIGVGIRVASTMVTLFFTMLEEEV
;
A
#
# COMPACT_ATOMS: atom_id res chain seq x y z
N MET A 1 -15.75 27.62 -12.43
CA MET A 1 -14.48 26.97 -12.06
C MET A 1 -13.45 28.07 -11.81
N LYS A 2 -12.94 28.27 -10.59
CA LYS A 2 -11.97 29.35 -10.31
C LYS A 2 -10.61 28.93 -10.86
N ILE A 3 -9.83 29.87 -11.42
CA ILE A 3 -8.51 29.62 -12.03
C ILE A 3 -7.54 28.86 -11.09
N ARG A 4 -7.67 29.07 -9.77
CA ARG A 4 -6.87 28.36 -8.75
C ARG A 4 -7.08 26.84 -8.77
N ASP A 5 -8.31 26.40 -9.03
CA ASP A 5 -8.66 24.96 -9.03
C ASP A 5 -8.08 24.27 -10.28
N LEU A 6 -7.90 25.01 -11.38
CA LEU A 6 -7.31 24.48 -12.62
C LEU A 6 -5.83 24.13 -12.44
N ILE A 7 -5.05 25.05 -11.85
CA ILE A 7 -3.62 24.84 -11.61
C ILE A 7 -3.41 23.69 -10.63
N LEU A 8 -4.16 23.67 -9.52
CA LEU A 8 -4.10 22.59 -8.53
C LEU A 8 -4.40 21.24 -9.17
N LYS A 9 -5.53 21.10 -9.86
CA LYS A 9 -5.92 19.84 -10.54
C LYS A 9 -4.85 19.39 -11.53
N ARG A 10 -4.31 20.31 -12.33
CA ARG A 10 -3.29 19.98 -13.34
C ARG A 10 -1.98 19.50 -12.73
N ILE A 11 -1.49 20.19 -11.70
CA ILE A 11 -0.25 19.79 -10.99
C ILE A 11 -0.47 18.45 -10.29
N THR A 12 -1.60 18.26 -9.60
CA THR A 12 -1.93 16.99 -8.94
C THR A 12 -1.92 15.85 -9.95
N THR A 13 -2.59 15.98 -11.11
CA THR A 13 -2.57 14.94 -12.15
C THR A 13 -1.17 14.61 -12.65
N LEU A 14 -0.27 15.60 -12.75
CA LEU A 14 1.11 15.37 -13.18
C LEU A 14 1.94 14.66 -12.11
N VAL A 15 1.76 14.99 -10.83
CA VAL A 15 2.58 14.48 -9.72
C VAL A 15 2.12 13.10 -9.23
N LEU A 16 0.81 12.80 -9.31
CA LEU A 16 0.23 11.53 -8.88
C LEU A 16 0.98 10.27 -9.34
N PRO A 17 1.29 10.07 -10.64
CA PRO A 17 2.00 8.86 -11.07
C PRO A 17 3.38 8.74 -10.40
N PHE A 18 4.08 9.84 -10.14
CA PHE A 18 5.38 9.83 -9.46
C PHE A 18 5.23 9.44 -7.97
N ILE A 19 4.19 9.92 -7.29
CA ILE A 19 3.88 9.51 -5.91
C ILE A 19 3.62 8.00 -5.87
N GLN A 20 2.81 7.49 -6.79
CA GLN A 20 2.46 6.06 -6.84
C GLN A 20 3.69 5.19 -7.09
N VAL A 21 4.51 5.54 -8.10
CA VAL A 21 5.76 4.83 -8.41
C VAL A 21 6.71 4.86 -7.21
N TYR A 22 6.85 6.00 -6.54
CA TYR A 22 7.69 6.10 -5.35
C TYR A 22 7.16 5.25 -4.19
N GLY A 23 5.85 5.25 -3.95
CA GLY A 23 5.22 4.39 -2.94
C GLY A 23 5.48 2.91 -3.20
N PHE A 24 5.28 2.45 -4.44
CA PHE A 24 5.60 1.08 -4.83
C PHE A 24 7.10 0.76 -4.70
N TYR A 25 7.97 1.68 -5.08
CA TYR A 25 9.41 1.53 -4.87
C TYR A 25 9.74 1.27 -3.40
N VAL A 26 9.20 2.08 -2.48
CA VAL A 26 9.40 1.92 -1.03
C VAL A 26 8.85 0.59 -0.51
N ILE A 27 7.71 0.10 -1.04
CA ILE A 27 7.15 -1.22 -0.69
C ILE A 27 8.11 -2.34 -1.11
N PHE A 28 8.60 -2.34 -2.35
CA PHE A 28 9.42 -3.43 -2.89
C PHE A 28 10.87 -3.43 -2.37
N HIS A 29 11.39 -2.25 -2.01
CA HIS A 29 12.79 -2.09 -1.58
C HIS A 29 12.94 -2.04 -0.05
N GLY A 30 11.84 -2.22 0.71
CA GLY A 30 11.84 -2.13 2.17
C GLY A 30 12.83 -3.02 2.93
N GLN A 31 13.32 -4.09 2.30
CA GLN A 31 14.32 -5.00 2.87
C GLN A 31 15.78 -4.52 2.68
N ILE A 32 16.03 -3.57 1.77
CA ILE A 32 17.36 -3.06 1.41
C ILE A 32 17.52 -1.55 1.64
N SER A 33 16.42 -0.81 1.74
CA SER A 33 16.41 0.63 1.99
C SER A 33 15.61 0.99 3.25
N PRO A 34 15.92 2.10 3.93
CA PRO A 34 15.05 2.61 5.00
C PRO A 34 13.64 2.86 4.47
N GLY A 35 12.63 2.53 5.29
CA GLY A 35 11.22 2.58 4.91
C GLY A 35 10.55 1.22 5.14
N GLY A 36 9.85 0.71 4.13
CA GLY A 36 9.12 -0.54 4.20
C GLY A 36 7.68 -0.41 3.76
N SER A 37 6.96 -1.52 3.78
CA SER A 37 5.60 -1.61 3.24
C SER A 37 4.59 -0.71 3.94
N PHE A 38 4.78 -0.44 5.23
CA PHE A 38 3.93 0.50 5.96
C PHE A 38 4.10 1.93 5.42
N ALA A 39 5.33 2.44 5.38
CA ALA A 39 5.62 3.78 4.87
C ALA A 39 5.24 3.91 3.38
N GLY A 40 5.55 2.90 2.57
CA GLY A 40 5.18 2.86 1.16
C GLY A 40 3.66 2.82 0.94
N GLY A 41 2.92 2.07 1.75
CA GLY A 41 1.45 2.05 1.75
C GLY A 41 0.85 3.42 2.09
N ILE A 42 1.43 4.14 3.07
CA ILE A 42 1.03 5.52 3.39
C ILE A 42 1.26 6.44 2.18
N ILE A 43 2.41 6.34 1.51
CA ILE A 43 2.70 7.17 0.32
C ILE A 43 1.68 6.92 -0.80
N VAL A 44 1.34 5.65 -1.05
CA VAL A 44 0.29 5.26 -2.02
C VAL A 44 -1.06 5.89 -1.64
N ALA A 45 -1.46 5.79 -0.36
CA ALA A 45 -2.69 6.41 0.14
C ALA A 45 -2.68 7.94 0.00
N LEU A 46 -1.56 8.60 0.31
CA LEU A 46 -1.40 10.05 0.17
C LEU A 46 -1.60 10.50 -1.27
N GLY A 47 -1.25 9.69 -2.27
CA GLY A 47 -1.61 9.97 -3.65
C GLY A 47 -3.13 10.01 -3.85
N PHE A 48 -3.87 9.03 -3.36
CA PHE A 48 -5.33 9.02 -3.46
C PHE A 48 -6.00 10.16 -2.67
N ILE A 49 -5.49 10.46 -1.47
CA ILE A 49 -5.93 11.58 -0.65
C ILE A 49 -5.67 12.90 -1.38
N ALA A 50 -4.49 13.08 -1.99
CA ALA A 50 -4.18 14.27 -2.78
C ALA A 50 -5.12 14.45 -3.98
N TYR A 51 -5.52 13.34 -4.64
CA TYR A 51 -6.53 13.36 -5.68
C TYR A 51 -7.89 13.81 -5.14
N ALA A 52 -8.39 13.19 -4.07
CA ALA A 52 -9.67 13.54 -3.45
C ALA A 52 -9.71 15.02 -2.99
N THR A 53 -8.62 15.53 -2.42
CA THR A 53 -8.52 16.94 -2.00
C THR A 53 -8.51 17.91 -3.18
N ALA A 54 -7.90 17.55 -4.32
CA ALA A 54 -7.83 18.43 -5.48
C ALA A 54 -9.09 18.40 -6.37
N PHE A 55 -9.77 17.25 -6.46
CA PHE A 55 -10.90 17.03 -7.35
C PHE A 55 -12.27 17.07 -6.64
N GLY A 56 -12.30 16.89 -5.33
CA GLY A 56 -13.50 16.80 -4.51
C GLY A 56 -13.67 15.39 -3.92
N THR A 57 -14.35 15.32 -2.78
CA THR A 57 -14.57 14.06 -2.06
C THR A 57 -15.44 13.07 -2.82
N GLU A 58 -16.46 13.54 -3.56
CA GLU A 58 -17.28 12.69 -4.43
C GLU A 58 -16.46 12.01 -5.54
N GLU A 59 -15.64 12.78 -6.27
CA GLU A 59 -14.74 12.24 -7.29
C GLU A 59 -13.70 11.28 -6.69
N GLY A 60 -13.18 11.61 -5.50
CA GLY A 60 -12.29 10.72 -4.76
C GLY A 60 -12.92 9.36 -4.42
N ARG A 61 -14.18 9.36 -3.95
CA ARG A 61 -14.94 8.13 -3.67
C ARG A 61 -15.31 7.36 -4.92
N ALA A 62 -15.51 8.04 -6.05
CA ALA A 62 -15.75 7.37 -7.32
C ALA A 62 -14.51 6.59 -7.78
N VAL A 63 -13.31 7.12 -7.55
CA VAL A 63 -12.04 6.45 -7.88
C VAL A 63 -11.73 5.29 -6.94
N LEU A 64 -11.96 5.47 -5.63
CA LEU A 64 -11.82 4.41 -4.62
C LEU A 64 -13.11 4.28 -3.80
N PRO A 65 -14.09 3.50 -4.29
CA PRO A 65 -15.30 3.22 -3.54
C PRO A 65 -14.99 2.44 -2.26
N GLU A 66 -15.78 2.66 -1.22
CA GLU A 66 -15.65 1.98 0.08
C GLU A 66 -15.60 0.45 -0.04
N LYS A 67 -16.40 -0.12 -0.95
CA LYS A 67 -16.36 -1.57 -1.22
C LYS A 67 -14.99 -2.05 -1.68
N VAL A 68 -14.28 -1.23 -2.47
CA VAL A 68 -12.93 -1.54 -2.97
C VAL A 68 -11.92 -1.42 -1.84
N THR A 69 -12.00 -0.39 -0.99
CA THR A 69 -11.07 -0.25 0.14
C THR A 69 -11.24 -1.37 1.16
N ILE A 70 -12.49 -1.72 1.54
CA ILE A 70 -12.79 -2.85 2.42
C ILE A 70 -12.29 -4.19 1.84
N SER A 71 -12.50 -4.39 0.53
CA SER A 71 -12.02 -5.60 -0.15
C SER A 71 -10.49 -5.66 -0.17
N ALA A 72 -9.81 -4.54 -0.45
CA ALA A 72 -8.36 -4.43 -0.42
C ALA A 72 -7.77 -4.68 0.97
N GLU A 73 -8.40 -4.16 2.03
CA GLU A 73 -8.00 -4.43 3.42
C GLU A 73 -8.06 -5.91 3.77
N SER A 74 -9.15 -6.56 3.34
CA SER A 74 -9.38 -7.98 3.58
C SER A 74 -8.36 -8.81 2.80
N TYR A 75 -8.14 -8.48 1.52
CA TYR A 75 -7.16 -9.14 0.67
C TYR A 75 -5.74 -9.00 1.21
N GLY A 76 -5.34 -7.82 1.67
CA GLY A 76 -4.01 -7.59 2.24
C GLY A 76 -3.75 -8.46 3.47
N THR A 77 -4.73 -8.59 4.37
CA THR A 77 -4.64 -9.48 5.54
C THR A 77 -4.61 -10.95 5.14
N LEU A 78 -5.50 -11.36 4.23
CA LEU A 78 -5.56 -12.74 3.75
C LEU A 78 -4.25 -13.14 3.07
N TRP A 79 -3.68 -12.27 2.24
CA TRP A 79 -2.39 -12.48 1.60
C TRP A 79 -1.26 -12.72 2.62
N TYR A 80 -1.20 -11.88 3.65
CA TYR A 80 -0.22 -12.04 4.73
C TYR A 80 -0.39 -13.38 5.46
N ALA A 81 -1.64 -13.75 5.79
CA ALA A 81 -1.95 -15.01 6.44
C ALA A 81 -1.56 -16.22 5.56
N LEU A 82 -1.94 -16.21 4.28
CA LEU A 82 -1.65 -17.29 3.33
C LEU A 82 -0.14 -17.52 3.18
N LEU A 83 0.64 -16.44 3.06
CA LEU A 83 2.10 -16.54 2.98
C LEU A 83 2.71 -17.09 4.28
N GLY A 84 2.18 -16.71 5.45
CA GLY A 84 2.64 -17.28 6.70
C GLY A 84 2.28 -18.76 6.89
N MET A 85 1.16 -19.22 6.32
CA MET A 85 0.74 -20.63 6.34
C MET A 85 1.72 -21.55 5.59
N VAL A 86 2.52 -21.03 4.66
CA VAL A 86 3.57 -21.80 3.95
C VAL A 86 4.53 -22.48 4.93
N GLY A 87 4.86 -21.81 6.05
CA GLY A 87 5.69 -22.40 7.10
C GLY A 87 5.01 -23.61 7.74
N ILE A 88 3.75 -23.45 8.14
CA ILE A 88 2.96 -24.50 8.81
C ILE A 88 2.81 -25.73 7.90
N VAL A 89 2.48 -25.52 6.61
CA VAL A 89 2.34 -26.62 5.62
C VAL A 89 3.64 -27.40 5.45
N LYS A 90 4.79 -26.74 5.64
CA LYS A 90 6.11 -27.38 5.60
C LYS A 90 6.58 -27.94 6.95
N GLY A 91 5.72 -27.95 7.97
CA GLY A 91 6.04 -28.50 9.29
C GLY A 91 6.96 -27.61 10.13
N VAL A 92 7.10 -26.33 9.77
CA VAL A 92 7.91 -25.34 10.51
C VAL A 92 7.01 -24.21 11.04
N PRO A 93 7.51 -23.32 11.93
CA PRO A 93 6.68 -22.25 12.49
C PRO A 93 6.05 -21.33 11.42
N PHE A 94 4.92 -20.70 11.77
CA PHE A 94 4.28 -19.67 10.96
C PHE A 94 5.27 -18.55 10.57
N LEU A 95 5.21 -18.08 9.32
CA LEU A 95 6.15 -17.08 8.74
C LEU A 95 7.63 -17.50 8.76
N ALA A 96 7.94 -18.78 8.99
CA ALA A 96 9.28 -19.28 8.81
C ALA A 96 9.75 -19.02 7.37
N ASN A 97 10.84 -18.26 7.22
CA ASN A 97 11.40 -17.92 5.91
C ASN A 97 12.41 -19.00 5.49
N LYS A 98 13.66 -18.90 5.96
CA LYS A 98 14.73 -19.88 5.67
C LYS A 98 14.38 -21.31 6.08
N LEU A 99 13.75 -21.49 7.25
CA LEU A 99 13.37 -22.81 7.75
C LEU A 99 12.28 -23.46 6.88
N ALA A 100 11.45 -22.68 6.17
CA ALA A 100 10.49 -23.19 5.21
C ALA A 100 11.15 -23.50 3.84
N GLY A 101 12.48 -23.53 3.74
CA GLY A 101 13.20 -23.83 2.50
C GLY A 101 13.05 -22.74 1.44
N ILE A 102 12.82 -21.49 1.86
CA ILE A 102 12.78 -20.34 0.96
C ILE A 102 14.18 -19.75 0.88
N ASP A 103 14.67 -19.59 -0.35
CA ASP A 103 15.97 -19.00 -0.59
C ASP A 103 15.95 -17.51 -0.19
N LEU A 104 16.92 -17.14 0.63
CA LEU A 104 17.11 -15.76 1.07
C LEU A 104 17.91 -14.96 0.04
N GLY A 105 18.44 -15.58 -1.01
CA GLY A 105 19.23 -14.88 -2.01
C GLY A 105 20.50 -14.23 -1.44
N VAL A 106 21.06 -13.27 -2.18
CA VAL A 106 22.29 -12.58 -1.80
C VAL A 106 21.97 -11.31 -1.02
N PRO A 107 22.55 -11.09 0.18
CA PRO A 107 22.37 -9.85 0.95
C PRO A 107 22.60 -8.59 0.11
N GLY A 108 21.69 -7.61 0.22
CA GLY A 108 21.75 -6.36 -0.53
C GLY A 108 21.13 -6.41 -1.93
N THR A 109 20.68 -7.57 -2.39
CA THR A 109 19.86 -7.68 -3.62
C THR A 109 18.37 -7.58 -3.29
N ILE A 110 17.53 -7.28 -4.29
CA ILE A 110 16.06 -7.24 -4.10
C ILE A 110 15.48 -8.62 -3.70
N SER A 111 16.18 -9.71 -3.97
CA SER A 111 15.82 -11.06 -3.55
C SER A 111 16.23 -11.40 -2.12
N SER A 112 16.94 -10.50 -1.42
CA SER A 112 17.66 -10.82 -0.17
C SER A 112 16.76 -11.17 1.04
N GLY A 113 15.45 -11.00 0.94
CA GLY A 113 14.50 -11.19 2.03
C GLY A 113 13.52 -12.35 1.85
N GLY A 114 13.63 -13.16 0.79
CA GLY A 114 12.74 -14.29 0.55
C GLY A 114 11.26 -13.89 0.61
N LEU A 115 10.52 -14.43 1.59
CA LEU A 115 9.11 -14.10 1.83
C LEU A 115 8.81 -12.64 2.16
N ILE A 116 9.78 -11.87 2.67
CA ILE A 116 9.55 -10.52 3.23
C ILE A 116 8.97 -9.57 2.17
N ALA A 117 9.50 -9.58 0.95
CA ALA A 117 9.01 -8.73 -0.13
C ALA A 117 7.54 -9.05 -0.48
N LEU A 118 7.18 -10.33 -0.52
CA LEU A 118 5.82 -10.78 -0.82
C LEU A 118 4.85 -10.45 0.32
N LEU A 119 5.25 -10.66 1.56
CA LEU A 119 4.48 -10.23 2.74
C LEU A 119 4.23 -8.72 2.71
N GLY A 120 5.26 -7.98 2.31
CA GLY A 120 5.22 -6.54 2.19
C GLY A 120 4.16 -6.02 1.21
N ILE A 121 3.85 -6.76 0.14
CA ILE A 121 2.78 -6.37 -0.79
C ILE A 121 1.42 -6.35 -0.07
N GLY A 122 1.11 -7.40 0.69
CA GLY A 122 -0.15 -7.48 1.46
C GLY A 122 -0.26 -6.39 2.52
N VAL A 123 0.83 -6.14 3.25
CA VAL A 123 0.89 -5.04 4.23
C VAL A 123 0.71 -3.68 3.56
N GLY A 124 1.39 -3.44 2.44
CA GLY A 124 1.29 -2.18 1.70
C GLY A 124 -0.12 -1.90 1.19
N ILE A 125 -0.80 -2.91 0.64
CA ILE A 125 -2.20 -2.81 0.20
C ILE A 125 -3.09 -2.47 1.40
N ARG A 126 -2.99 -3.25 2.48
CA ARG A 126 -3.82 -3.05 3.68
C ARG A 126 -3.64 -1.65 4.28
N VAL A 127 -2.41 -1.18 4.40
CA VAL A 127 -2.11 0.15 4.93
C VAL A 127 -2.66 1.24 4.01
N ALA A 128 -2.46 1.09 2.69
CA ALA A 128 -2.96 2.07 1.73
C ALA A 128 -4.49 2.19 1.79
N SER A 129 -5.20 1.06 1.80
CA SER A 129 -6.67 1.04 1.90
C SER A 129 -7.16 1.61 3.22
N THR A 130 -6.55 1.24 4.35
CA THR A 130 -6.96 1.74 5.67
C THR A 130 -6.75 3.24 5.80
N MET A 131 -5.64 3.78 5.30
CA MET A 131 -5.41 5.23 5.33
C MET A 131 -6.44 6.00 4.49
N VAL A 132 -6.83 5.48 3.33
CA VAL A 132 -7.89 6.09 2.50
C VAL A 132 -9.24 5.99 3.19
N THR A 133 -9.59 4.84 3.75
CA THR A 133 -10.83 4.66 4.53
C THR A 133 -10.88 5.65 5.69
N LEU A 134 -9.83 5.71 6.52
CA LEU A 134 -9.75 6.64 7.64
C LEU A 134 -9.94 8.09 7.21
N PHE A 135 -9.30 8.51 6.12
CA PHE A 135 -9.46 9.87 5.59
C PHE A 135 -10.93 10.17 5.24
N PHE A 136 -11.62 9.28 4.53
CA PHE A 136 -13.02 9.50 4.18
C PHE A 136 -13.97 9.41 5.38
N THR A 137 -13.71 8.51 6.33
CA THR A 137 -14.51 8.40 7.56
C THR A 137 -14.38 9.67 8.41
N MET A 138 -13.17 10.20 8.60
CA MET A 138 -12.96 11.44 9.35
C MET A 138 -13.67 12.64 8.71
N LEU A 139 -13.73 12.69 7.38
CA LEU A 139 -14.46 13.75 6.67
C LEU A 139 -15.98 13.63 6.79
N GLU A 140 -16.53 12.44 7.04
CA GLU A 140 -17.97 12.26 7.29
C GLU A 140 -18.36 12.71 8.69
N GLU A 141 -17.49 12.51 9.69
CA GLU A 141 -17.76 12.91 11.07
C GLU A 141 -17.82 14.44 11.26
N GLU A 142 -17.23 15.21 10.34
CA GLU A 142 -17.24 16.68 10.39
C GLU A 142 -18.51 17.33 9.79
N VAL A 143 -19.40 16.54 9.16
CA VAL A 143 -20.64 17.01 8.48
C VAL A 143 -21.89 16.69 9.29
#